data_AF-A0A2G9R6U0-F1
#
_entry.id   AF-A0A2G9R6U0-F1
#
_cell.length_a   1.000
_cell.length_b   1.000
_cell.length_c   1.000
_cell.angle_alpha   90.00
_cell.angle_beta   90.00
_cell.angle_gamma   90.00
#
_symmetry.space_group_name_H-M   'P 1'
#
loop_
_entity.id
_entity.type
_entity.pdbx_description
1 polymer ?
#
loop_
_entity_poly.entity_id
_entity_poly.type
_entity_poly.pdbx_seq_one_letter_code
_entity_poly.pdbx_strand_id
1 'polypeptide(L)'
;MTGYLPLGFEFAAELTHPESEGTSSGLLNVAAQVFGLIFTTAQGQILERFSVRAGNLFLCSFLLAGAIITGFIKADLRRQRANQEAMHLVSIW
;
A
#
# COMPACT_ATOMS: atom_id res chain seq x y z
N MET A 1 -13.70 6.39 -6.57
CA MET A 1 -12.75 6.07 -5.47
C MET A 1 -12.07 4.71 -5.63
N THR A 2 -12.45 3.88 -6.63
CA THR A 2 -11.91 2.53 -6.84
C THR A 2 -10.56 2.48 -7.56
N GLY A 3 -10.02 3.59 -8.07
CA GLY A 3 -8.79 3.58 -8.88
C GLY A 3 -7.48 3.43 -8.10
N TYR A 4 -7.48 3.70 -6.79
CA TYR A 4 -6.26 3.60 -5.98
C TYR A 4 -5.87 2.15 -5.67
N LEU A 5 -6.87 1.26 -5.60
CA LEU A 5 -6.67 -0.14 -5.29
C LEU A 5 -6.04 -0.93 -6.47
N PRO A 6 -6.53 -0.84 -7.73
CA PRO A 6 -5.86 -1.42 -8.89
C PRO A 6 -4.44 -0.86 -9.08
N LEU A 7 -4.24 0.43 -8.84
CA LEU A 7 -2.91 1.06 -8.95
C LEU A 7 -1.92 0.46 -7.93
N GLY A 8 -2.37 0.17 -6.70
CA GLY A 8 -1.56 -0.51 -5.69
C GLY A 8 -1.22 -1.96 -6.08
N PHE A 9 -2.15 -2.67 -6.70
CA PHE A 9 -1.91 -4.03 -7.22
C PHE A 9 -0.91 -4.03 -8.38
N GLU A 10 -1.05 -3.11 -9.34
CA GLU A 10 -0.10 -2.96 -10.45
C GLU A 10 1.30 -2.60 -9.94
N PHE A 11 1.40 -1.67 -8.98
CA PHE A 11 2.69 -1.29 -8.39
C PHE A 11 3.35 -2.44 -7.61
N ALA A 12 2.56 -3.24 -6.89
CA ALA A 12 3.06 -4.41 -6.17
C ALA A 12 3.53 -5.52 -7.13
N ALA A 13 2.78 -5.78 -8.21
CA ALA A 13 3.15 -6.74 -9.25
C ALA A 13 4.42 -6.31 -10.00
N GLU A 14 4.61 -5.00 -10.25
CA GLU A 14 5.88 -4.49 -10.78
C GLU A 14 7.06 -4.68 -9.82
N LEU A 15 6.83 -4.57 -8.50
CA LEU A 15 7.88 -4.74 -7.49
C LEU A 15 8.33 -6.21 -7.33
N THR A 16 7.46 -7.18 -7.62
CA THR A 16 7.69 -8.63 -7.42
C THR A 16 8.06 -9.39 -8.70
N HIS A 17 8.33 -8.71 -9.82
CA HIS A 17 8.72 -9.36 -11.09
C HIS A 17 9.98 -10.24 -10.90
N PRO A 18 10.00 -11.53 -11.32
CA PRO A 18 9.18 -12.19 -12.35
C PRO A 18 8.07 -13.11 -11.83
N GLU A 19 7.51 -12.84 -10.65
CA GLU A 19 6.38 -13.62 -10.13
C GLU A 19 5.08 -13.35 -10.90
N SER A 20 4.25 -14.39 -11.04
CA SER A 20 2.97 -14.30 -11.76
C SER A 20 2.06 -13.24 -11.14
N GLU A 21 1.53 -12.35 -11.99
CA GLU A 21 0.61 -11.28 -11.60
C GLU A 21 -0.60 -11.82 -10.82
N GLY A 22 -1.08 -13.02 -11.18
CA GLY A 22 -2.17 -13.70 -10.47
C GLY A 22 -1.80 -14.12 -9.04
N THR A 23 -0.56 -14.59 -8.83
CA THR A 23 -0.07 -14.99 -7.50
C THR A 23 0.18 -13.77 -6.62
N SER A 24 0.82 -12.74 -7.15
CA SER A 24 1.07 -11.47 -6.44
C SER A 24 -0.23 -10.76 -6.04
N SER A 25 -1.19 -10.67 -6.97
CA SER A 25 -2.49 -10.06 -6.71
C SER A 25 -3.33 -10.88 -5.72
N GLY A 26 -3.28 -12.22 -5.82
CA GLY A 26 -3.94 -13.11 -4.87
C GLY A 26 -3.40 -12.95 -3.44
N LEU A 27 -2.07 -12.91 -3.28
CA LEU A 27 -1.40 -12.70 -2.00
C LEU A 27 -1.72 -11.32 -1.41
N LEU A 28 -1.68 -10.24 -2.19
CA LEU A 28 -2.03 -8.91 -1.69
C LEU A 28 -3.50 -8.84 -1.24
N ASN A 29 -4.42 -9.45 -1.99
CA ASN A 29 -5.84 -9.44 -1.65
C ASN A 29 -6.12 -10.23 -0.36
N VAL A 30 -5.49 -11.40 -0.20
CA VAL A 30 -5.56 -12.19 1.04
C VAL A 30 -4.96 -11.40 2.21
N ALA A 31 -3.81 -10.75 2.02
CA ALA A 31 -3.19 -9.91 3.04
C ALA A 31 -4.12 -8.76 3.48
N ALA A 32 -4.76 -8.06 2.52
CA ALA A 32 -5.71 -6.99 2.80
C ALA A 32 -6.93 -7.49 3.59
N GLN A 33 -7.47 -8.66 3.24
CA GLN A 33 -8.62 -9.24 3.95
C GLN A 33 -8.28 -9.68 5.36
N VAL A 34 -7.16 -10.40 5.56
CA VAL A 34 -6.73 -10.86 6.88
C VAL A 34 -6.41 -9.66 7.78
N PHE A 35 -5.68 -8.66 7.25
CA PHE A 35 -5.41 -7.43 7.97
C PHE A 35 -6.70 -6.70 8.35
N GLY A 36 -7.64 -6.56 7.42
CA GLY A 36 -8.94 -5.92 7.67
C GLY A 36 -9.77 -6.63 8.73
N LEU A 37 -9.74 -7.97 8.77
CA LEU A 37 -10.43 -8.77 9.78
C LEU A 37 -9.87 -8.50 11.18
N ILE A 38 -8.54 -8.61 11.33
CA ILE A 38 -7.85 -8.38 12.60
C ILE A 38 -8.08 -6.94 13.08
N PHE A 39 -7.96 -5.97 12.17
CA PHE A 39 -8.12 -4.56 12.47
C PHE A 39 -9.53 -4.24 12.96
N THR A 40 -10.55 -4.78 12.29
CA THR A 40 -11.96 -4.60 12.67
C THR A 40 -12.25 -5.21 14.04
N THR A 41 -11.75 -6.42 14.30
CA THR A 41 -11.92 -7.07 15.61
C THR A 41 -11.21 -6.29 16.72
N ALA A 42 -9.98 -5.82 16.50
CA ALA A 42 -9.23 -5.02 17.46
C ALA A 42 -9.95 -3.70 17.79
N GLN A 43 -10.46 -3.01 16.77
CA GLN A 43 -11.23 -1.79 16.96
C GLN A 43 -12.54 -2.05 17.73
N GLY A 44 -13.22 -3.19 17.47
CA GLY A 44 -14.40 -3.61 18.21
C GLY A 44 -14.14 -3.80 19.70
N GLN A 45 -13.04 -4.48 20.06
CA GLN A 45 -12.63 -4.67 21.46
C GLN A 45 -12.26 -3.35 22.16
N ILE A 46 -11.61 -2.42 21.44
CA ILE A 46 -11.25 -1.09 21.95
C ILE A 46 -12.52 -0.25 22.19
N LEU A 47 -13.51 -0.35 21.31
CA LEU A 47 -14.78 0.37 21.45
C LEU A 47 -15.57 -0.10 22.68
N GLU A 48 -15.62 -1.41 22.91
CA GLU A 48 -16.32 -2.00 24.07
C GLU A 48 -15.68 -1.63 25.40
N ARG A 49 -14.33 -1.57 25.48
CA ARG A 49 -13.61 -1.38 26.76
C ARG A 49 -13.23 0.06 27.07
N PHE A 50 -12.97 0.90 26.07
CA PHE A 50 -12.25 2.16 26.24
C PHE A 50 -12.98 3.40 25.68
N SER A 51 -14.22 3.24 25.20
CA SER A 51 -15.08 4.29 24.62
C SER A 51 -14.73 4.71 23.19
N VAL A 52 -15.73 5.30 22.50
CA VAL A 52 -15.67 5.70 21.08
C VAL A 52 -14.52 6.67 20.79
N ARG A 53 -14.19 7.55 21.73
CA ARG A 53 -13.07 8.51 21.58
C ARG A 53 -11.72 7.81 21.46
N ALA A 54 -11.49 6.75 22.22
CA ALA A 54 -10.26 5.96 22.17
C ALA A 54 -10.18 5.14 20.87
N GLY A 55 -11.31 4.61 20.39
CA GLY A 55 -11.40 3.97 19.07
C GLY A 55 -11.05 4.92 17.92
N ASN A 56 -11.55 6.16 17.96
CA ASN A 56 -11.21 7.19 16.96
C ASN A 56 -9.73 7.59 17.01
N LEU A 57 -9.14 7.69 18.20
CA LEU A 57 -7.73 8.01 18.37
C LEU A 57 -6.84 6.88 17.84
N PHE A 58 -7.23 5.62 18.08
CA PHE A 58 -6.57 4.43 17.52
C PHE A 58 -6.61 4.43 15.99
N LEU A 59 -7.78 4.70 15.40
CA LEU A 59 -7.92 4.85 13.95
C LEU A 59 -7.01 5.95 13.38
N CYS A 60 -6.99 7.12 14.02
CA CYS A 60 -6.16 8.24 13.56
C CYS A 60 -4.67 7.92 13.66
N SER A 61 -4.21 7.31 14.75
CA SER A 61 -2.80 6.96 14.92
C SER A 61 -2.36 5.87 13.94
N PHE A 62 -3.21 4.87 13.69
CA PHE A 62 -2.94 3.82 12.72
C PHE A 62 -2.91 4.35 11.29
N LEU A 63 -3.81 5.27 10.94
CA LEU A 63 -3.81 5.94 9.63
C LEU A 63 -2.55 6.79 9.45
N LEU A 64 -2.13 7.53 10.48
CA LEU A 64 -0.88 8.30 10.47
C LEU A 64 0.34 7.39 10.31
N ALA A 65 0.40 6.29 11.05
CA ALA A 65 1.48 5.31 10.92
C ALA A 65 1.52 4.72 9.50
N GLY A 66 0.36 4.34 8.94
CA GLY A 66 0.25 3.89 7.56
C GLY A 66 0.71 4.94 6.55
N ALA A 67 0.33 6.20 6.73
CA ALA A 67 0.76 7.31 5.88
C ALA A 67 2.27 7.56 5.96
N ILE A 68 2.86 7.44 7.16
CA ILE A 68 4.31 7.54 7.36
C ILE A 68 5.03 6.38 6.66
N ILE A 69 4.56 5.15 6.84
CA ILE A 69 5.11 3.97 6.15
C ILE A 69 5.03 4.16 4.64
N THR A 70 3.88 4.60 4.11
CA THR A 70 3.71 4.90 2.68
C THR A 70 4.62 6.03 2.21
N GLY A 71 4.86 7.05 3.03
CA GLY A 71 5.84 8.11 2.74
C GLY A 71 7.29 7.62 2.75
N PHE A 72 7.60 6.61 3.57
CA PHE A 72 8.90 5.94 3.62
C PHE A 72 9.06 4.81 2.61
N ILE A 73 7.98 4.34 1.97
CA ILE A 73 8.07 3.55 0.75
C ILE A 73 8.73 4.46 -0.26
N LYS A 74 10.05 4.30 -0.35
CA LYS A 74 10.87 4.91 -1.36
C LYS A 74 10.28 4.39 -2.66
N ALA A 75 9.58 5.28 -3.35
CA ALA A 75 9.13 5.06 -4.70
C ALA A 75 10.41 5.03 -5.56
N ASP A 76 11.16 3.93 -5.46
CA ASP A 76 12.33 3.66 -6.27
C ASP A 76 11.76 3.33 -7.66
N LEU A 77 11.31 4.39 -8.35
CA LEU A 77 10.90 4.34 -9.74
C LEU A 77 12.19 4.14 -10.56
N ARG A 78 12.76 2.93 -10.46
CA ARG A 78 13.74 2.40 -11.40
C ARG A 78 13.26 2.61 -12.84
N ARG A 79 11.94 2.57 -13.08
CA ARG A 79 11.32 2.92 -14.38
C ARG A 79 11.36 4.40 -14.73
N GLN A 80 11.24 5.36 -13.81
CA GLN A 80 11.42 6.78 -14.15
C GLN A 80 12.89 7.17 -14.32
N ARG A 81 13.81 6.57 -13.57
CA ARG A 81 15.25 6.75 -13.82
C ARG A 81 15.65 6.18 -15.19
N ALA A 82 15.19 4.98 -15.53
CA ALA A 82 15.45 4.39 -16.85
C ALA A 82 14.78 5.17 -17.99
N ASN A 83 13.58 5.72 -17.80
CA ASN A 83 12.92 6.55 -18.81
C ASN A 83 13.55 7.96 -18.94
N GLN A 84 14.08 8.54 -17.86
CA GLN A 84 14.88 9.77 -17.90
C GLN A 84 16.24 9.55 -18.58
N GLU A 85 16.91 8.42 -18.32
CA GLU A 85 18.16 8.05 -19.02
C GLU A 85 17.91 7.78 -20.52
N ALA A 86 16.84 7.05 -20.87
CA ALA A 86 16.48 6.80 -22.27
C ALA A 86 16.10 8.10 -23.00
N MET A 87 15.36 9.01 -22.35
CA MET A 87 15.01 10.31 -22.93
C MET A 87 16.23 11.23 -23.08
N HIS A 88 17.20 11.18 -22.15
CA HIS A 88 18.46 11.90 -22.25
C HIS A 88 19.33 11.36 -23.40
N LEU A 89 19.37 10.04 -23.61
CA LEU A 89 20.08 9.42 -24.74
C LEU A 89 19.46 9.75 -26.10
N VAL A 90 18.12 9.84 -26.19
CA VAL A 90 17.42 10.25 -27.42
C VAL A 90 17.62 11.74 -27.71
N SER A 91 17.76 12.60 -26.71
CA SER A 91 18.02 14.04 -26.92
C SER A 91 19.44 14.35 -27.40
N ILE A 92 20.37 13.39 -27.34
CA ILE A 92 21.78 13.55 -27.76
C ILE A 92 21.99 13.08 -29.21
N TRP A 93 21.01 12.40 -29.82
CA TRP A 93 20.99 12.01 -31.23
C TRP A 93 20.07 12.93 -32.04
#